data_AF-A0A3S4JWW3-F1
#
_entry.id   AF-A0A3S4JWW3-F1
#
_cell.length_a   1.000
_cell.length_b   1.000
_cell.length_c   1.000
_cell.angle_alpha   90.00
_cell.angle_beta   90.00
_cell.angle_gamma   90.00
#
_symmetry.space_group_name_H-M   'P 1'
#
loop_
_entity.id
_entity.type
_entity.pdbx_description
1 polymer ?
#
loop_
_entity_poly.entity_id
_entity_poly.type
_entity_poly.pdbx_seq_one_letter_code
_entity_poly.pdbx_strand_id
1 'polypeptide(L)'
;MARHTGMTPQQVVECHAAAAYVVYFLGFQPGFPYLGGMPERLTMPRRAEPRLSVPAGSVGIGGSQTGIYPQAAPGGWQLIGRTPLALFNPQDTPPTLLRPGDNVRFVPQQEGVC
;
A
#
# COMPACT_ATOMS: atom_id res chain seq x y z
N MET A 1 10.52 -10.18 -0.82
CA MET A 1 9.79 -9.88 -2.06
C MET A 1 10.60 -10.23 -3.29
N ALA A 2 11.73 -9.56 -3.55
CA ALA A 2 12.57 -9.82 -4.73
C ALA A 2 12.91 -11.30 -4.99
N ARG A 3 13.31 -12.03 -3.95
CA ARG A 3 13.59 -13.48 -4.06
C ARG A 3 12.35 -14.34 -4.36
N HIS A 4 11.16 -13.89 -3.98
CA HIS A 4 9.90 -14.63 -4.18
C HIS A 4 9.29 -14.36 -5.56
N THR A 5 9.41 -13.14 -6.08
CA THR A 5 8.98 -12.79 -7.45
C THR A 5 10.02 -13.11 -8.52
N GLY A 6 11.31 -13.22 -8.16
CA GLY A 6 12.41 -13.19 -9.12
C GLY A 6 12.67 -11.80 -9.72
N MET A 7 12.06 -10.74 -9.17
CA MET A 7 12.20 -9.35 -9.64
C MET A 7 13.17 -8.58 -8.75
N THR A 8 13.88 -7.59 -9.31
CA THR A 8 14.63 -6.62 -8.50
C THR A 8 13.66 -5.72 -7.69
N PRO A 9 14.11 -5.08 -6.61
CA PRO A 9 13.29 -4.10 -5.89
C PRO A 9 12.72 -3.00 -6.79
N GLN A 10 13.52 -2.51 -7.74
CA GLN A 10 13.08 -1.51 -8.72
C GLN A 10 11.97 -2.06 -9.62
N GLN A 11 12.14 -3.27 -10.16
CA GLN A 11 11.11 -3.90 -11.00
C GLN A 11 9.80 -4.14 -10.24
N VAL A 12 9.85 -4.43 -8.93
CA VAL A 12 8.66 -4.52 -8.08
C VAL A 12 7.94 -3.18 -8.01
N VAL A 13 8.68 -2.10 -7.74
CA VAL A 13 8.12 -0.73 -7.64
C VAL A 13 7.52 -0.30 -8.98
N GLU A 14 8.24 -0.48 -10.08
CA GLU A 14 7.77 -0.15 -11.43
C GLU A 14 6.51 -0.95 -11.80
N CYS A 15 6.51 -2.25 -11.50
CA CYS A 15 5.36 -3.11 -11.73
C CYS A 15 4.12 -2.67 -10.93
N HIS A 16 4.31 -2.28 -9.68
CA HIS A 16 3.23 -1.79 -8.82
C HIS A 16 2.72 -0.44 -9.33
N ALA A 17 3.61 0.50 -9.63
CA ALA A 17 3.26 1.82 -10.14
C ALA A 17 2.59 1.83 -11.53
N ALA A 18 2.86 0.82 -12.36
CA ALA A 18 2.26 0.69 -13.68
C ALA A 18 0.80 0.23 -13.67
N ALA A 19 0.31 -0.31 -12.54
CA ALA A 19 -1.05 -0.82 -12.44
C ALA A 19 -2.07 0.31 -12.17
N ALA A 20 -3.29 0.11 -12.68
CA ALA A 20 -4.43 0.95 -12.36
C ALA A 20 -5.19 0.33 -11.18
N TYR A 21 -5.32 1.07 -10.10
CA TYR A 21 -5.98 0.58 -8.89
C TYR A 21 -7.35 1.22 -8.70
N VAL A 22 -8.28 0.45 -8.14
CA VAL A 22 -9.57 0.94 -7.68
C VAL A 22 -9.69 0.66 -6.19
N VAL A 23 -10.16 1.63 -5.42
CA VAL A 23 -10.49 1.44 -4.00
C VAL A 23 -11.74 0.57 -3.91
N TYR A 24 -11.61 -0.69 -3.52
CA TYR A 24 -12.76 -1.58 -3.35
C TYR A 24 -13.53 -1.26 -2.08
N PHE A 25 -12.81 -1.07 -0.96
CA PHE A 25 -13.40 -0.65 0.30
C PHE A 25 -12.34 -0.02 1.21
N LEU A 26 -12.80 0.67 2.24
CA LEU A 26 -11.97 1.16 3.35
C LEU A 26 -12.27 0.33 4.61
N GLY A 27 -11.24 -0.11 5.34
CA GLY A 27 -11.43 -0.95 6.53
C GLY A 27 -10.11 -1.29 7.22
N PHE A 28 -10.11 -2.11 8.28
CA PHE A 28 -8.97 -2.32 9.20
C PHE A 28 -8.63 -1.11 10.09
N GLN A 29 -8.44 0.07 9.49
CA GLN A 29 -8.30 1.35 10.20
C GLN A 29 -9.06 2.45 9.43
N PRO A 30 -9.45 3.56 10.09
CA PRO A 30 -10.05 4.70 9.41
C PRO A 30 -9.17 5.17 8.24
N GLY A 31 -9.72 5.14 7.02
CA GLY A 31 -9.04 5.57 5.80
C GLY A 31 -8.04 4.58 5.18
N PHE A 32 -7.88 3.36 5.70
CA PHE A 32 -7.02 2.36 5.07
C PHE A 32 -7.71 1.79 3.82
N PRO A 33 -7.14 1.95 2.61
CA PRO A 33 -7.75 1.50 1.37
C PRO A 33 -7.31 0.08 1.01
N TYR A 34 -8.28 -0.76 0.69
CA TYR A 34 -8.04 -2.04 0.02
C TYR A 34 -8.17 -1.83 -1.48
N LEU A 35 -7.06 -1.98 -2.20
CA LEU A 35 -6.96 -1.68 -3.62
C LEU A 35 -7.06 -2.96 -4.46
N GLY A 36 -7.97 -2.95 -5.42
CA GLY A 36 -8.06 -3.95 -6.49
C GLY A 36 -7.24 -3.55 -7.71
N GLY A 37 -6.95 -4.51 -8.59
CA GLY A 37 -6.16 -4.28 -9.82
C GLY A 37 -4.67 -4.60 -9.71
N MET A 38 -4.21 -5.14 -8.57
CA MET A 38 -2.80 -5.50 -8.39
C MET A 38 -2.40 -6.65 -9.35
N PRO A 39 -1.27 -6.54 -10.08
CA PRO A 39 -0.77 -7.63 -10.91
C PRO A 39 -0.51 -8.90 -10.08
N GLU A 40 -1.00 -10.05 -10.55
CA GLU A 40 -0.88 -11.33 -9.83
C GLU A 40 0.57 -11.71 -9.51
N ARG A 41 1.51 -11.32 -10.38
CA ARG A 41 2.96 -11.52 -10.17
C ARG A 41 3.53 -10.83 -8.93
N LEU A 42 2.82 -9.85 -8.35
CA LEU A 42 3.20 -9.19 -7.10
C LEU A 42 2.60 -9.85 -5.86
N THR A 43 1.79 -10.90 -6.02
CA THR A 43 1.19 -11.63 -4.89
C THR A 43 2.27 -12.08 -3.92
N MET A 44 2.10 -11.75 -2.64
CA MET A 44 3.08 -12.07 -1.61
C MET A 44 2.40 -12.57 -0.35
N PRO A 45 2.89 -13.64 0.29
CA PRO A 45 2.40 -13.98 1.61
C PRO A 45 2.70 -12.84 2.59
N ARG A 46 1.79 -12.67 3.56
CA ARG A 46 2.06 -11.86 4.74
C ARG A 46 3.27 -12.44 5.48
N ARG A 47 4.01 -11.59 6.19
CA ARG A 47 5.06 -12.04 7.10
C ARG A 47 4.47 -13.02 8.11
N ALA A 48 5.23 -14.07 8.43
CA ALA A 48 4.87 -15.01 9.48
C ALA A 48 4.76 -14.30 10.85
N GLU A 49 5.70 -13.40 11.13
CA GLU A 49 5.67 -12.51 12.28
C GLU A 49 5.37 -11.07 11.84
N PRO A 50 4.23 -10.49 12.27
CA PRO A 50 3.90 -9.10 11.95
C PRO A 50 4.87 -8.14 12.64
N ARG A 51 5.12 -6.98 12.01
CA ARG A 51 5.82 -5.89 12.68
C ARG A 51 4.91 -5.36 13.80
N LEU A 52 5.51 -5.07 14.95
CA LEU A 52 4.81 -4.40 16.06
C LEU A 52 4.35 -2.99 15.67
N SER A 53 5.09 -2.33 14.78
CA SER A 53 4.74 -1.02 14.25
C SER A 53 5.15 -0.89 12.79
N VAL A 54 4.19 -0.51 11.95
CA VAL A 54 4.35 -0.07 10.57
C VAL A 54 4.07 1.43 10.55
N PRO A 55 4.97 2.28 10.01
CA PRO A 55 4.75 3.72 9.98
C PRO A 55 3.51 4.14 9.17
N ALA A 56 2.91 5.28 9.55
CA ALA A 56 1.87 5.92 8.76
C ALA A 56 2.38 6.28 7.35
N GLY A 57 1.52 6.12 6.36
CA GLY A 57 1.80 6.29 4.94
C GLY A 57 2.51 5.10 4.28
N SER A 58 2.85 4.03 5.02
CA SER A 58 3.50 2.86 4.42
C SER A 58 2.60 2.20 3.37
N VAL A 59 3.16 1.88 2.21
CA VAL A 59 2.52 1.11 1.15
C VAL A 59 2.88 -0.36 1.32
N GLY A 60 1.88 -1.22 1.38
CA GLY A 60 2.07 -2.64 1.64
C GLY A 60 1.42 -3.55 0.60
N ILE A 61 1.92 -4.78 0.53
CA ILE A 61 1.31 -5.90 -0.20
C ILE A 61 1.11 -7.08 0.75
N GLY A 62 -0.09 -7.67 0.72
CA GLY A 62 -0.44 -8.86 1.49
C GLY A 62 -1.45 -9.73 0.76
N GLY A 63 -1.07 -10.95 0.43
CA GLY A 63 -1.80 -11.78 -0.52
C GLY A 63 -1.82 -11.13 -1.90
N SER A 64 -2.98 -11.13 -2.54
CA SER A 64 -3.27 -10.47 -3.81
C SER A 64 -3.71 -9.00 -3.66
N GLN A 65 -3.54 -8.42 -2.48
CA GLN A 65 -3.99 -7.05 -2.18
C GLN A 65 -2.84 -6.09 -1.89
N THR A 66 -3.07 -4.82 -2.20
CA THR A 66 -2.23 -3.70 -1.80
C THR A 66 -3.07 -2.59 -1.19
N GLY A 67 -2.41 -1.65 -0.51
CA GLY A 67 -3.04 -0.70 0.38
C GLY A 67 -2.01 0.15 1.10
N ILE A 68 -2.50 1.14 1.84
CA ILE A 68 -1.67 2.18 2.45
C ILE A 68 -2.11 2.34 3.91
N TYR A 69 -1.16 2.21 4.83
CA TYR A 69 -1.40 2.40 6.26
C TYR A 69 -1.68 3.87 6.56
N PRO A 70 -2.89 4.27 7.00
CA PRO A 70 -3.21 5.68 7.24
C PRO A 70 -2.56 6.21 8.52
N GLN A 71 -2.30 5.32 9.48
CA GLN A 71 -1.69 5.61 10.78
C GLN A 71 -0.72 4.49 11.16
N ALA A 72 0.10 4.74 12.18
CA ALA A 72 1.02 3.72 12.68
C ALA A 72 0.25 2.55 13.30
N ALA A 73 0.57 1.31 12.91
CA ALA A 73 -0.16 0.12 13.35
C ALA A 73 0.70 -1.14 13.25
N PRO A 74 0.42 -2.20 14.04
CA PRO A 74 0.99 -3.51 13.77
C PRO A 74 0.58 -4.02 12.38
N GLY A 75 1.49 -4.69 11.67
CA GLY A 75 1.23 -5.09 10.29
C GLY A 75 2.15 -6.17 9.74
N GLY A 76 1.54 -7.18 9.11
CA GLY A 76 2.24 -8.29 8.46
C GLY A 76 2.47 -8.10 6.96
N TRP A 77 2.09 -6.97 6.37
CA TRP A 77 2.26 -6.78 4.92
C TRP A 77 3.73 -6.54 4.55
N GLN A 78 4.10 -6.93 3.34
CA GLN A 78 5.39 -6.61 2.74
C GLN A 78 5.38 -5.13 2.38
N LEU A 79 6.26 -4.34 2.99
CA LEU A 79 6.32 -2.90 2.74
C LEU A 79 7.18 -2.65 1.51
N ILE A 80 6.69 -1.81 0.59
CA ILE A 80 7.35 -1.52 -0.69
C ILE A 80 7.63 -0.02 -0.91
N GLY A 81 7.15 0.83 -0.01
CA GLY A 81 7.33 2.27 -0.11
C GLY A 81 6.53 3.01 0.96
N ARG A 82 6.51 4.34 0.84
CA ARG A 82 5.77 5.23 1.73
C ARG A 82 5.30 6.46 0.96
N THR A 83 4.11 6.97 1.31
CA THR A 83 3.61 8.27 0.84
C THR A 83 3.62 9.30 1.97
N PRO A 84 3.93 10.57 1.69
CA PRO A 84 3.76 11.66 2.66
C PRO A 84 2.31 12.11 2.81
N LEU A 85 1.40 11.66 1.93
CA LEU A 85 0.00 12.05 1.97
C LEU A 85 -0.70 11.50 3.22
N ALA A 86 -1.46 12.35 3.89
CA ALA A 86 -2.34 11.93 4.98
C ALA A 86 -3.61 11.29 4.38
N LEU A 87 -3.83 10.01 4.66
CA LEU A 87 -5.01 9.28 4.15
C LEU A 87 -6.25 9.48 5.02
N PHE A 88 -6.04 9.81 6.29
CA PHE A 88 -7.11 10.05 7.24
C PHE A 88 -6.72 11.18 8.19
N ASN A 89 -7.63 12.13 8.35
CA ASN A 89 -7.54 13.21 9.33
C ASN A 89 -8.94 13.51 9.85
N PRO A 90 -9.23 13.31 11.15
CA PRO A 90 -10.57 13.51 11.71
C PRO A 90 -11.03 14.97 11.70
N GLN A 91 -10.12 15.93 11.47
CA GLN A 91 -10.45 17.36 11.38
C GLN A 91 -10.88 17.79 9.97
N ASP A 92 -10.69 16.94 8.95
CA ASP A 92 -11.04 17.25 7.56
C ASP A 92 -12.47 16.81 7.23
N THR A 93 -13.09 17.46 6.23
CA THR A 93 -14.40 17.07 5.70
C THR A 93 -14.31 16.91 4.17
N PRO A 94 -14.32 15.67 3.63
CA PRO A 94 -14.38 14.39 4.34
C PRO A 94 -13.10 14.05 5.13
N PRO A 95 -13.17 13.19 6.15
CA PRO A 95 -12.00 12.84 6.96
C PRO A 95 -11.05 11.83 6.29
N THR A 96 -11.44 11.26 5.14
CA THR A 96 -10.62 10.31 4.36
C THR A 96 -10.26 10.91 3.01
N LEU A 97 -8.99 10.77 2.62
CA LEU A 97 -8.49 11.20 1.32
C LEU A 97 -9.11 10.38 0.17
N LEU A 98 -9.27 9.09 0.39
CA LEU A 98 -9.79 8.13 -0.58
C LEU A 98 -11.18 7.66 -0.17
N ARG A 99 -11.98 7.25 -1.16
CA ARG A 99 -13.32 6.69 -1.02
C ARG A 99 -13.46 5.43 -1.88
N PRO A 100 -14.36 4.48 -1.52
CA PRO A 100 -14.69 3.36 -2.39
C PRO A 100 -15.11 3.83 -3.78
N GLY A 101 -14.56 3.20 -4.82
CA GLY A 101 -14.76 3.58 -6.22
C GLY A 101 -13.70 4.53 -6.79
N ASP A 102 -12.87 5.17 -5.96
CA ASP A 102 -11.80 6.04 -6.45
C ASP A 102 -10.74 5.26 -7.23
N ASN A 103 -10.20 5.89 -8.28
CA ASN A 103 -9.03 5.40 -9.01
C ASN A 103 -7.75 5.89 -8.34
N VAL A 104 -6.80 4.98 -8.15
CA VAL A 104 -5.51 5.27 -7.53
C VAL A 104 -4.39 4.88 -8.49
N ARG A 105 -3.40 5.76 -8.61
CA ARG A 105 -2.14 5.49 -9.31
C ARG A 105 -0.98 5.84 -8.39
N PHE A 106 -0.04 4.91 -8.24
CA PHE A 106 1.19 5.16 -7.51
C PHE A 106 2.22 5.80 -8.44
N VAL A 107 2.85 6.87 -7.99
CA VAL A 107 3.90 7.57 -8.72
C VAL A 107 5.18 7.47 -7.89
N PRO A 108 6.15 6.65 -8.29
CA PRO A 108 7.45 6.58 -7.63
C PRO A 108 8.14 7.94 -7.70
N GLN A 109 8.62 8.44 -6.56
CA GLN A 109 9.44 9.65 -6.53
C GLN A 109 10.90 9.26 -6.75
N GLN A 110 11.63 10.07 -7.53
CA GLN A 110 13.05 9.82 -7.84
C GLN A 110 13.97 9.97 -6.62
N GLU A 111 13.51 10.61 -5.55
CA GLU A 111 14.23 10.75 -4.29
C GLU A 111 13.61 9.87 -3.21
N GLY A 112 14.12 8.65 -3.09
CA GLY A 112 13.67 7.74 -2.05
C GLY A 112 14.37 6.40 -2.15
N VAL A 113 15.57 6.35 -1.58
CA VAL A 113 16.30 5.09 -1.35
C VAL A 113 15.39 4.11 -0.61
N CYS A 114 15.36 2.90 -1.16
CA CYS A 114 15.14 1.60 -0.51
C CYS A 114 14.97 1.60 1.01
#